data_AF-A0A0Q6U374-F1
#
_entry.id   AF-A0A0Q6U374-F1
#
_cell.length_a   1.000
_cell.length_b   1.000
_cell.length_c   1.000
_cell.angle_alpha   90.00
_cell.angle_beta   90.00
_cell.angle_gamma   90.00
#
_symmetry.space_group_name_H-M   'P 1'
#
loop_
_entity.id
_entity.type
_entity.pdbx_description
1 polymer ?
#
loop_
_entity_poly.entity_id
_entity_poly.type
_entity_poly.pdbx_seq_one_letter_code
_entity_poly.pdbx_strand_id
1 'polypeptide(L)'
;MNALRHVLQSWRSLRLNEAVVFVSAALLFGAIDLTSLLELRVGDQLPQVLARQLSLPLISCAVLLLCWLPAARSSPIHPARRQRLVAATLLGSVLAMAVIYPLAAALPWPSLCDIYAQTHGKIKCTMFRVNAVIGDTLWVFMPALMIVGVLEFRTLRRRQDQAAQDLLREHSQLRRHALASRLAALQAQVDPALLFDALVSVEQAYGREDPTASARLERLIRHLRVALPRLRDAGATLGSEAELIASYLDLLRDLNGNPPAFDCELGPRGATQLPPMLLLPLVQRAVRLGHPGRCWLSVDGSITLGFDQEGLCSDDADLASLRERLAVLGAKLVCTSGNGRTEFILDLPA
;
A
#
# COMPACT_ATOMS: atom_id res chain seq x y z
N MET A 1 -37.61 -24.50 2.22
CA MET A 1 -37.07 -24.37 3.59
C MET A 1 -35.90 -23.39 3.71
N ASN A 2 -35.04 -23.23 2.69
CA ASN A 2 -33.90 -22.29 2.73
C ASN A 2 -34.28 -20.79 2.72
N ALA A 3 -35.33 -20.40 2.00
CA ALA A 3 -35.77 -19.00 1.92
C ALA A 3 -36.29 -18.45 3.27
N LEU A 4 -37.10 -19.22 3.99
CA LEU A 4 -37.62 -18.85 5.31
C LEU A 4 -36.51 -18.70 6.36
N ARG A 5 -35.51 -19.60 6.34
CA ARG A 5 -34.33 -19.48 7.22
C ARG A 5 -33.50 -18.23 6.89
N HIS A 6 -33.32 -17.92 5.61
CA HIS A 6 -32.62 -16.71 5.17
C HIS A 6 -33.34 -15.43 5.64
N VAL A 7 -34.68 -15.38 5.54
CA VAL A 7 -35.49 -14.25 6.04
C VAL A 7 -35.35 -14.09 7.56
N LEU A 8 -35.49 -15.18 8.32
CA LEU A 8 -35.34 -15.18 9.78
C LEU A 8 -33.94 -14.75 10.24
N GLN A 9 -32.89 -15.22 9.57
CA GLN A 9 -31.51 -14.80 9.83
C GLN A 9 -31.29 -13.32 9.44
N SER A 10 -31.91 -12.87 8.36
CA SER A 10 -31.85 -11.45 7.96
C SER A 10 -32.45 -10.59 9.07
N TRP A 11 -33.66 -10.89 9.55
CA TRP A 11 -34.29 -10.15 10.65
C TRP A 11 -33.46 -10.14 11.94
N ARG A 12 -32.80 -11.26 12.28
CA ARG A 12 -31.87 -11.34 13.42
C ARG A 12 -30.58 -10.52 13.22
N SER A 13 -30.21 -10.21 11.98
CA SER A 13 -29.02 -9.42 11.64
C SER A 13 -29.26 -7.91 11.60
N LEU A 14 -30.42 -7.44 12.07
CA LEU A 14 -30.75 -6.02 12.12
C LEU A 14 -29.72 -5.25 12.94
N ARG A 15 -29.07 -4.27 12.32
CA ARG A 15 -28.13 -3.39 13.05
C ARG A 15 -28.90 -2.24 13.69
N LEU A 16 -28.51 -1.88 14.91
CA LEU A 16 -29.12 -0.78 15.66
C LEU A 16 -29.05 0.55 14.87
N ASN A 17 -27.95 0.78 14.13
CA ASN A 17 -27.80 1.94 13.26
C ASN A 17 -28.79 1.94 12.07
N GLU A 18 -29.11 0.77 11.50
CA GLU A 18 -30.08 0.67 10.41
C GLU A 18 -31.48 0.99 10.96
N ALA A 19 -31.86 0.43 12.10
CA ALA A 19 -33.13 0.72 12.78
C ALA A 19 -33.28 2.20 13.15
N VAL A 20 -32.22 2.83 13.68
CA VAL A 20 -32.23 4.26 14.03
C VAL A 20 -32.43 5.15 12.81
N VAL A 21 -31.82 4.83 11.66
CA VAL A 21 -31.99 5.62 10.41
C VAL A 21 -33.43 5.53 9.89
N PHE A 22 -34.03 4.35 9.95
CA PHE A 22 -35.41 4.14 9.51
C PHE A 22 -36.43 4.79 10.47
N VAL A 23 -36.22 4.69 11.79
CA VAL A 23 -37.07 5.35 12.80
C VAL A 23 -36.94 6.86 12.75
N SER A 24 -35.72 7.41 12.61
CA SER A 24 -35.52 8.85 12.51
C SER A 24 -36.15 9.42 11.23
N ALA A 25 -36.07 8.69 10.11
CA ALA A 25 -36.76 9.05 8.88
C ALA A 25 -38.29 9.04 9.06
N ALA A 26 -38.85 8.04 9.74
CA ALA A 26 -40.28 7.96 10.02
C ALA A 26 -40.78 9.11 10.91
N LEU A 27 -39.99 9.48 11.93
CA LEU A 27 -40.29 10.62 12.81
C LEU A 27 -40.20 11.96 12.07
N LEU A 28 -39.18 12.14 11.23
CA LEU A 28 -39.07 13.31 10.35
C LEU A 28 -40.27 13.42 9.41
N PHE A 29 -40.72 12.30 8.85
CA PHE A 29 -41.89 12.26 7.98
C PHE A 29 -43.17 12.63 8.73
N GLY A 30 -43.39 12.06 9.92
CA GLY A 30 -44.53 12.42 10.77
C GLY A 30 -44.52 13.89 11.20
N ALA A 31 -43.34 14.50 11.35
CA ALA A 31 -43.19 15.91 11.71
C ALA A 31 -43.55 16.88 10.56
N ILE A 32 -43.39 16.48 9.29
CA ILE A 32 -43.75 17.31 8.13
C ILE A 32 -45.26 17.60 8.13
N ASP A 33 -46.08 16.60 8.45
CA ASP A 33 -47.53 16.76 8.54
C ASP A 33 -47.97 17.47 9.84
N LEU A 34 -47.10 17.52 10.85
CA LEU A 34 -47.34 18.27 12.09
C LEU A 34 -47.41 19.78 11.84
N THR A 35 -46.67 20.28 10.84
CA THR A 35 -46.76 21.68 10.40
C THR A 35 -48.16 22.04 9.92
N SER A 36 -48.88 21.11 9.30
CA SER A 36 -50.26 21.30 8.84
C SER A 36 -51.28 21.33 10.00
N LEU A 37 -50.93 20.74 11.16
CA LEU A 37 -51.75 20.81 12.38
C LEU A 37 -51.75 22.20 13.02
N LEU A 38 -50.72 23.03 12.78
CA LEU A 38 -50.69 24.42 13.27
C LEU A 38 -51.69 25.33 12.54
N GLU A 39 -52.07 24.99 11.31
CA GLU A 39 -53.02 25.77 10.51
C GLU A 39 -54.49 25.43 10.82
N LEU A 40 -54.76 24.23 11.35
CA LEU A 40 -56.09 23.74 11.68
C LEU A 40 -56.32 23.80 13.21
N ARG A 41 -57.34 24.53 13.68
CA ARG A 41 -57.74 24.49 15.12
C ARG A 41 -58.42 23.17 15.44
N VAL A 42 -57.64 22.15 15.81
CA VAL A 42 -58.10 20.78 16.06
C VAL A 42 -58.83 20.60 17.41
N GLY A 43 -58.83 21.58 18.32
CA GLY A 43 -59.62 21.54 19.56
C GLY A 43 -59.35 20.30 20.42
N ASP A 44 -60.39 19.67 20.97
CA ASP A 44 -60.29 18.54 21.91
C ASP A 44 -59.83 17.20 21.27
N GLN A 45 -59.78 17.10 19.93
CA GLN A 45 -59.39 15.87 19.22
C GLN A 45 -57.87 15.76 18.98
N LEU A 46 -57.10 16.77 19.40
CA LEU A 46 -55.66 16.88 19.22
C LEU A 46 -54.86 15.63 19.66
N PRO A 47 -55.10 15.00 20.84
CA PRO A 47 -54.32 13.83 21.26
C PRO A 47 -54.57 12.59 20.38
N GLN A 48 -55.78 12.42 19.84
CA GLN A 48 -56.11 11.28 18.96
C GLN A 48 -55.50 11.45 17.57
N VAL A 49 -55.50 12.69 17.06
CA VAL A 49 -54.87 13.01 15.78
C VAL A 49 -53.35 12.85 15.86
N LEU A 50 -52.72 13.33 16.94
CA LEU A 50 -51.29 13.12 17.20
C LEU A 50 -50.93 11.63 17.31
N ALA A 51 -51.73 10.84 18.04
CA ALA A 51 -51.49 9.40 18.18
C ALA A 51 -51.57 8.68 16.82
N ARG A 52 -52.55 9.03 15.98
CA ARG A 52 -52.67 8.51 14.61
C ARG A 52 -51.50 8.94 13.72
N GLN A 53 -51.11 10.20 13.79
CA GLN A 53 -50.05 10.80 12.97
C GLN A 53 -48.66 10.24 13.29
N LEU A 54 -48.40 9.85 14.54
CA LEU A 54 -47.13 9.25 14.95
C LEU A 54 -47.09 7.73 14.75
N SER A 55 -48.22 7.04 14.96
CA SER A 55 -48.28 5.58 14.86
C SER A 55 -48.25 5.06 13.42
N LEU A 56 -48.90 5.75 12.48
CA LEU A 56 -48.97 5.31 11.07
C LEU A 56 -47.60 5.26 10.36
N PRO A 57 -46.73 6.29 10.46
CA PRO A 57 -45.38 6.25 9.87
C PRO A 57 -44.50 5.17 10.52
N LEU A 58 -44.64 4.95 11.84
CA LEU A 58 -43.89 3.92 12.56
C LEU A 58 -44.27 2.51 12.09
N ILE A 59 -45.56 2.23 11.90
CA ILE A 59 -46.05 0.94 11.38
C ILE A 59 -45.59 0.74 9.92
N SER A 60 -45.71 1.77 9.07
CA SER A 60 -45.21 1.73 7.69
C SER A 60 -43.72 1.41 7.63
N CYS A 61 -42.93 2.08 8.47
CA CYS A 61 -41.50 1.88 8.56
C CYS A 61 -41.14 0.46 9.04
N ALA A 62 -41.87 -0.08 10.02
CA ALA A 62 -41.68 -1.45 10.48
C ALA A 62 -41.95 -2.48 9.37
N VAL A 63 -43.03 -2.32 8.60
CA VAL A 63 -43.38 -3.21 7.48
C VAL A 63 -42.36 -3.11 6.34
N LEU A 64 -41.93 -1.89 6.01
CA LEU A 64 -40.89 -1.65 5.01
C LEU A 64 -39.56 -2.29 5.41
N LEU A 65 -39.15 -2.14 6.67
CA LEU A 65 -37.92 -2.70 7.19
C LEU A 65 -37.93 -4.23 7.17
N LEU A 66 -39.06 -4.87 7.50
CA LEU A 66 -39.24 -6.32 7.43
C LEU A 66 -39.14 -6.85 6.00
N CYS A 67 -39.68 -6.14 5.01
CA CYS A 67 -39.61 -6.50 3.60
C CYS A 67 -38.23 -6.20 2.98
N TRP A 68 -37.57 -5.14 3.45
CA TRP A 68 -36.30 -4.68 2.92
C TRP A 68 -35.10 -5.51 3.40
N LEU A 69 -35.06 -5.90 4.68
CA LEU A 69 -33.89 -6.60 5.24
C LEU A 69 -33.45 -7.86 4.48
N PRO A 70 -34.36 -8.76 4.09
CA PRO A 70 -34.02 -9.94 3.31
C PRO A 70 -33.40 -9.60 1.95
N ALA A 71 -33.86 -8.52 1.32
CA ALA A 71 -33.32 -8.04 0.05
C ALA A 71 -31.96 -7.34 0.24
N ALA A 72 -31.79 -6.57 1.32
CA ALA A 72 -30.53 -5.91 1.68
C ALA A 72 -29.39 -6.90 1.96
N ARG A 73 -29.72 -8.03 2.62
CA ARG A 73 -28.78 -9.11 2.94
C ARG A 73 -28.56 -10.10 1.79
N SER A 74 -29.30 -9.97 0.68
CA SER A 74 -29.06 -10.77 -0.51
C SER A 74 -27.67 -10.47 -1.11
N SER A 75 -27.05 -11.50 -1.69
CA SER A 75 -25.65 -11.50 -2.12
C SER A 75 -25.25 -10.23 -2.90
N PRO A 76 -24.20 -9.50 -2.49
CA PRO A 76 -23.86 -8.19 -3.01
C PRO A 76 -23.36 -8.17 -4.46
N ILE A 77 -23.08 -9.34 -5.05
CA ILE A 77 -22.41 -9.48 -6.36
C ILE A 77 -23.41 -9.73 -7.50
N HIS A 78 -24.68 -10.01 -7.21
CA HIS A 78 -25.65 -10.32 -8.28
C HIS A 78 -26.12 -9.05 -9.03
N PRO A 79 -26.17 -9.10 -10.38
CA PRO A 79 -26.57 -7.95 -11.21
C PRO A 79 -28.03 -7.52 -10.94
N ALA A 80 -28.90 -8.45 -10.54
CA ALA A 80 -30.30 -8.20 -10.20
C ALA A 80 -30.52 -7.62 -8.80
N ARG A 81 -29.46 -7.32 -8.01
CA ARG A 81 -29.61 -6.84 -6.63
C ARG A 81 -30.36 -5.51 -6.56
N ARG A 82 -30.09 -4.57 -7.48
CA ARG A 82 -30.82 -3.30 -7.56
C ARG A 82 -32.32 -3.54 -7.80
N GLN A 83 -32.67 -4.45 -8.72
CA GLN A 83 -34.06 -4.81 -9.00
C GLN A 83 -34.74 -5.48 -7.80
N ARG A 84 -34.04 -6.35 -7.07
CA ARG A 84 -34.57 -6.98 -5.85
C ARG A 84 -34.83 -5.98 -4.73
N LEU A 85 -33.95 -4.99 -4.56
CA LEU A 85 -34.14 -3.92 -3.59
C LEU A 85 -35.36 -3.05 -3.94
N VAL A 86 -35.49 -2.65 -5.21
CA VAL A 86 -36.64 -1.88 -5.70
C VAL A 86 -37.94 -2.67 -5.58
N ALA A 87 -37.92 -3.97 -5.92
CA ALA A 87 -39.09 -4.83 -5.79
C ALA A 87 -39.48 -5.02 -4.31
N ALA A 88 -38.50 -5.17 -3.41
CA ALA A 88 -38.75 -5.31 -1.98
C ALA A 88 -39.28 -4.02 -1.34
N THR A 89 -38.80 -2.85 -1.74
CA THR A 89 -39.36 -1.56 -1.28
C THR A 89 -40.77 -1.35 -1.81
N LEU A 90 -41.03 -1.69 -3.08
CA LEU A 90 -42.36 -1.60 -3.67
C LEU A 90 -43.35 -2.53 -2.97
N LEU A 91 -42.95 -3.79 -2.74
CA LEU A 91 -43.75 -4.77 -2.02
C LEU A 91 -44.00 -4.31 -0.57
N GLY A 92 -42.98 -3.79 0.11
CA GLY A 92 -43.13 -3.24 1.46
C GLY A 92 -44.08 -2.04 1.53
N SER A 93 -44.05 -1.13 0.55
CA SER A 93 -44.99 0.00 0.47
C SER A 93 -46.42 -0.46 0.26
N VAL A 94 -46.65 -1.42 -0.65
CA VAL A 94 -47.98 -1.99 -0.89
C VAL A 94 -48.50 -2.71 0.35
N LEU A 95 -47.64 -3.48 1.03
CA LEU A 95 -48.00 -4.24 2.22
C LEU A 95 -48.26 -3.34 3.44
N ALA A 96 -47.49 -2.25 3.57
CA ALA A 96 -47.76 -1.20 4.56
C ALA A 96 -49.15 -0.59 4.35
N MET A 97 -49.52 -0.29 3.10
CA MET A 97 -50.83 0.28 2.79
C MET A 97 -51.98 -0.71 3.05
N ALA A 98 -51.75 -1.99 2.75
CA ALA A 98 -52.68 -3.08 3.04
C ALA A 98 -52.92 -3.28 4.55
N VAL A 99 -51.98 -2.88 5.41
CA VAL A 99 -52.14 -2.89 6.88
C VAL A 99 -52.76 -1.58 7.37
N ILE A 100 -52.37 -0.44 6.80
CA ILE A 100 -52.81 0.89 7.23
C ILE A 100 -54.29 1.13 6.97
N TYR A 101 -54.81 0.82 5.78
CA TYR A 101 -56.24 1.05 5.46
C TYR A 101 -57.21 0.31 6.39
N PRO A 102 -57.07 -1.01 6.65
CA PRO A 102 -58.00 -1.70 7.55
C PRO A 102 -57.82 -1.25 9.00
N LEU A 103 -56.59 -0.96 9.44
CA LEU A 103 -56.34 -0.42 10.77
C LEU A 103 -56.98 0.96 10.95
N ALA A 104 -56.86 1.81 9.94
CA ALA A 104 -57.47 3.13 9.87
C ALA A 104 -59.01 3.10 9.85
N ALA A 105 -59.60 2.02 9.31
CA ALA A 105 -61.04 1.78 9.33
C ALA A 105 -61.54 1.20 10.65
N ALA A 106 -60.70 0.42 11.35
CA ALA A 106 -61.02 -0.18 12.64
C ALA A 106 -60.85 0.81 13.82
N LEU A 107 -59.92 1.77 13.73
CA LEU A 107 -59.73 2.79 14.77
C LEU A 107 -60.57 4.04 14.50
N PRO A 108 -61.37 4.53 15.47
CA PRO A 108 -62.24 5.70 15.31
C PRO A 108 -61.50 7.05 15.34
N TRP A 109 -60.18 7.06 15.09
CA TRP A 109 -59.36 8.27 15.14
C TRP A 109 -59.48 9.06 13.83
N PRO A 110 -59.95 10.31 13.83
CA PRO A 110 -60.09 11.09 12.61
C PRO A 110 -58.72 11.43 12.00
N SER A 111 -58.61 11.37 10.67
CA SER A 111 -57.43 11.89 9.97
C SER A 111 -57.52 13.40 9.78
N LEU A 112 -56.38 14.07 9.55
CA LEU A 112 -56.33 15.50 9.19
C LEU A 112 -57.25 15.85 8.01
N CYS A 113 -57.29 14.99 7.00
CA CYS A 113 -58.16 15.15 5.84
C CYS A 113 -59.64 14.98 6.20
N ASP A 114 -59.99 14.08 7.13
CA ASP A 114 -61.37 13.92 7.59
C ASP A 114 -61.84 15.14 8.40
N ILE A 115 -60.97 15.76 9.20
CA ILE A 115 -61.28 16.99 9.93
C ILE A 115 -61.50 18.15 8.96
N TYR A 116 -60.61 18.30 7.97
CA TYR A 116 -60.76 19.31 6.91
C TYR A 116 -62.02 19.10 6.06
N ALA A 117 -62.36 17.84 5.75
CA ALA A 117 -63.59 17.51 5.04
C ALA A 117 -64.84 17.84 5.86
N GLN A 118 -64.81 17.58 7.18
CA GLN A 118 -65.91 17.93 8.09
C GLN A 118 -66.12 19.45 8.19
N THR A 119 -65.07 20.26 8.29
CA THR A 119 -65.19 21.73 8.33
C THR A 119 -65.70 22.33 7.02
N HIS A 120 -65.50 21.65 5.88
CA HIS A 120 -65.96 22.11 4.57
C HIS A 120 -67.20 21.37 4.02
N GLY A 121 -67.87 20.55 4.82
CA GLY A 121 -69.07 19.81 4.40
C GLY A 121 -68.83 18.79 3.28
N LYS A 122 -67.60 18.30 3.13
CA LYS A 122 -67.19 17.31 2.13
C LYS A 122 -67.25 15.89 2.69
N ILE A 123 -67.35 14.91 1.78
CA ILE A 123 -67.36 13.48 2.11
C ILE A 123 -66.00 13.10 2.74
N LYS A 124 -66.02 12.16 3.71
CA LYS A 124 -64.82 11.65 4.40
C LYS A 124 -63.74 11.20 3.41
N CYS A 125 -62.48 11.55 3.69
CA CYS A 125 -61.33 11.23 2.82
C CYS A 125 -60.95 9.75 2.87
N THR A 126 -61.39 9.02 3.89
CA THR A 126 -61.14 7.58 4.09
C THR A 126 -61.93 6.65 3.17
N MET A 127 -62.69 7.18 2.20
CA MET A 127 -63.32 6.38 1.15
C MET A 127 -62.26 5.75 0.24
N PHE A 128 -62.35 4.43 0.05
CA PHE A 128 -61.48 3.67 -0.86
C PHE A 128 -61.61 4.22 -2.28
N ARG A 129 -60.64 5.04 -2.69
CA ARG A 129 -60.57 5.65 -4.03
C ARG A 129 -59.21 5.30 -4.61
N VAL A 130 -59.19 4.61 -5.74
CA VAL A 130 -57.97 4.06 -6.34
C VAL A 130 -56.88 5.12 -6.53
N ASN A 131 -57.24 6.34 -6.94
CA ASN A 131 -56.30 7.45 -7.09
C ASN A 131 -55.64 7.88 -5.75
N ALA A 132 -56.36 7.80 -4.63
CA ALA A 132 -55.81 8.13 -3.31
C ALA A 132 -54.82 7.06 -2.85
N VAL A 133 -55.17 5.78 -3.04
CA VAL A 133 -54.30 4.62 -2.73
C VAL A 133 -52.98 4.72 -3.50
N ILE A 134 -53.04 5.06 -4.79
CA ILE A 134 -51.86 5.21 -5.64
C ILE A 134 -50.98 6.37 -5.13
N GLY A 135 -51.58 7.52 -4.81
CA GLY A 135 -50.87 8.68 -4.27
C GLY A 135 -50.16 8.38 -2.95
N ASP A 136 -50.87 7.79 -1.98
CA ASP A 136 -50.32 7.44 -0.66
C ASP A 136 -49.19 6.41 -0.78
N THR A 137 -49.34 5.43 -1.68
CA THR A 137 -48.30 4.41 -1.93
C THR A 137 -47.04 5.04 -2.52
N LEU A 138 -47.19 5.94 -3.50
CA LEU A 138 -46.08 6.69 -4.11
C LEU A 138 -45.38 7.60 -3.09
N TRP A 139 -46.15 8.23 -2.20
CA TRP A 139 -45.65 9.13 -1.17
C TRP A 139 -44.75 8.40 -0.16
N VAL A 140 -45.08 7.16 0.21
CA VAL A 140 -44.24 6.30 1.07
C VAL A 140 -43.08 5.67 0.30
N PHE A 141 -43.29 5.31 -0.96
CA PHE A 141 -42.29 4.60 -1.77
C PHE A 141 -41.08 5.46 -2.13
N MET A 142 -41.28 6.73 -2.52
CA MET A 142 -40.19 7.62 -2.97
C MET A 142 -39.11 7.88 -1.90
N PRO A 143 -39.44 8.25 -0.65
CA PRO A 143 -38.45 8.42 0.41
C PRO A 143 -37.74 7.12 0.78
N ALA A 144 -38.50 6.00 0.83
CA ALA A 144 -37.93 4.69 1.12
C ALA A 144 -36.89 4.31 0.05
N LEU A 145 -37.20 4.51 -1.24
CA LEU A 145 -36.28 4.28 -2.33
C LEU A 145 -35.03 5.17 -2.25
N MET A 146 -35.20 6.45 -1.88
CA MET A 146 -34.09 7.40 -1.71
C MET A 146 -33.13 6.96 -0.59
N ILE A 147 -33.64 6.56 0.57
CA ILE A 147 -32.83 6.07 1.70
C ILE A 147 -32.03 4.84 1.28
N VAL A 148 -32.66 3.89 0.59
CA VAL A 148 -31.99 2.68 0.09
C VAL A 148 -30.92 3.03 -0.93
N GLY A 149 -31.20 3.97 -1.85
CA GLY A 149 -30.23 4.47 -2.82
C GLY A 149 -28.99 5.08 -2.16
N VAL A 150 -29.18 5.91 -1.12
CA VAL A 150 -28.08 6.53 -0.36
C VAL A 150 -27.25 5.49 0.39
N LEU A 151 -27.89 4.51 1.03
CA LEU A 151 -27.20 3.42 1.73
C LEU A 151 -26.34 2.60 0.76
N GLU A 152 -26.90 2.21 -0.38
CA GLU A 152 -26.18 1.49 -1.42
C GLU A 152 -24.99 2.30 -1.97
N PHE A 153 -25.21 3.57 -2.31
CA PHE A 153 -24.17 4.45 -2.81
C PHE A 153 -23.00 4.58 -1.82
N ARG A 154 -23.30 4.73 -0.52
CA ARG A 154 -22.28 4.77 0.55
C ARG A 154 -21.50 3.46 0.65
N THR A 155 -22.18 2.31 0.54
CA THR A 155 -21.48 1.01 0.58
C THR A 155 -20.58 0.79 -0.63
N LEU A 156 -21.02 1.20 -1.82
CA LEU A 156 -20.22 1.11 -3.05
C LEU A 156 -18.98 2.01 -2.98
N ARG A 157 -19.14 3.27 -2.54
CA ARG A 157 -18.01 4.19 -2.33
C ARG A 157 -16.98 3.63 -1.36
N ARG A 158 -17.42 3.15 -0.19
CA ARG A 158 -16.50 2.56 0.80
C ARG A 158 -15.68 1.41 0.25
N ARG A 159 -16.27 0.57 -0.62
CA ARG A 159 -15.55 -0.53 -1.27
C ARG A 159 -14.54 -0.04 -2.29
N GLN A 160 -14.88 0.98 -3.07
CA GLN A 160 -13.95 1.60 -4.01
C GLN A 160 -12.76 2.23 -3.27
N ASP A 161 -13.04 2.95 -2.18
CA ASP A 161 -11.99 3.58 -1.35
C ASP A 161 -11.07 2.52 -0.73
N GLN A 162 -11.63 1.40 -0.23
CA GLN A 162 -10.85 0.28 0.30
C GLN A 162 -9.96 -0.35 -0.77
N ALA A 163 -10.51 -0.65 -1.96
CA ALA A 163 -9.73 -1.22 -3.06
C ALA A 163 -8.60 -0.28 -3.52
N ALA A 164 -8.85 1.03 -3.56
CA ALA A 164 -7.81 2.02 -3.89
C ALA A 164 -6.71 2.07 -2.82
N GLN A 165 -7.07 1.99 -1.53
CA GLN A 165 -6.10 1.94 -0.43
C GLN A 165 -5.25 0.67 -0.48
N ASP A 166 -5.84 -0.47 -0.83
CA ASP A 166 -5.11 -1.74 -0.92
C ASP A 166 -4.09 -1.72 -2.07
N LEU A 167 -4.48 -1.19 -3.24
CA LEU A 167 -3.54 -0.96 -4.34
C LEU A 167 -2.38 -0.03 -3.95
N LEU A 168 -2.67 1.07 -3.24
CA LEU A 168 -1.63 1.99 -2.75
C LEU A 168 -0.69 1.32 -1.75
N ARG A 169 -1.22 0.45 -0.88
CA ARG A 169 -0.41 -0.33 0.07
C ARG A 169 0.51 -1.30 -0.66
N GLU A 170 -0.01 -2.08 -1.61
CA GLU A 170 0.78 -2.99 -2.43
C GLU A 170 1.90 -2.27 -3.18
N HIS A 171 1.58 -1.14 -3.83
CA HIS A 171 2.58 -0.30 -4.49
C HIS A 171 3.65 0.21 -3.53
N SER A 172 3.26 0.63 -2.32
CA SER A 172 4.22 1.09 -1.31
C SER A 172 5.14 -0.02 -0.82
N GLN A 173 4.62 -1.25 -0.65
CA GLN A 173 5.39 -2.42 -0.24
C GLN A 173 6.38 -2.82 -1.33
N LEU A 174 5.95 -2.90 -2.59
CA LEU A 174 6.84 -3.19 -3.72
C LEU A 174 7.96 -2.15 -3.84
N ARG A 175 7.65 -0.86 -3.68
CA ARG A 175 8.68 0.20 -3.66
C ARG A 175 9.66 0.03 -2.49
N ARG A 176 9.18 -0.31 -1.30
CA ARG A 176 10.04 -0.57 -0.13
C ARG A 176 10.94 -1.78 -0.36
N HIS A 177 10.42 -2.87 -0.92
CA HIS A 177 11.23 -4.04 -1.25
C HIS A 177 12.28 -3.75 -2.33
N ALA A 178 11.93 -2.97 -3.37
CA ALA A 178 12.87 -2.54 -4.39
C ALA A 178 13.95 -1.57 -3.85
N LEU A 179 13.59 -0.71 -2.90
CA LEU A 179 14.56 0.16 -2.23
C LEU A 179 15.45 -0.64 -1.28
N ALA A 180 14.89 -1.58 -0.53
CA ALA A 180 15.63 -2.47 0.35
C ALA A 180 16.60 -3.36 -0.43
N SER A 181 16.21 -3.89 -1.60
CA SER A 181 17.10 -4.67 -2.46
C SER A 181 18.21 -3.81 -3.06
N ARG A 182 17.92 -2.56 -3.47
CA ARG A 182 18.94 -1.60 -3.90
C ARG A 182 19.90 -1.23 -2.77
N LEU A 183 19.40 -1.00 -1.55
CA LEU A 183 20.22 -0.73 -0.38
C LEU A 183 21.09 -1.94 -0.01
N ALA A 184 20.54 -3.16 -0.05
CA ALA A 184 21.30 -4.38 0.19
C ALA A 184 22.37 -4.61 -0.89
N ALA A 185 22.07 -4.32 -2.16
CA ALA A 185 23.03 -4.38 -3.26
C ALA A 185 24.15 -3.32 -3.12
N LEU A 186 23.83 -2.15 -2.56
CA LEU A 186 24.82 -1.11 -2.26
C LEU A 186 25.67 -1.47 -1.03
N GLN A 187 25.10 -2.14 -0.03
CA GLN A 187 25.83 -2.64 1.15
C GLN A 187 26.81 -3.78 0.79
N ALA A 188 26.48 -4.61 -0.20
CA ALA A 188 27.32 -5.75 -0.60
C ALA A 188 28.67 -5.34 -1.23
N GLN A 189 28.85 -4.06 -1.58
CA GLN A 189 30.01 -3.58 -2.33
C GLN A 189 31.06 -2.84 -1.48
N VAL A 190 30.74 -2.44 -0.25
CA VAL A 190 31.72 -1.87 0.68
C VAL A 190 31.95 -2.88 1.80
N ASP A 191 33.19 -3.34 1.97
CA ASP A 191 33.56 -4.27 3.06
C ASP A 191 33.24 -3.62 4.42
N PRO A 192 32.14 -4.02 5.11
CA PRO A 192 31.73 -3.37 6.33
C PRO A 192 32.73 -3.61 7.46
N ALA A 193 33.37 -4.77 7.46
CA ALA A 193 34.34 -5.15 8.48
C ALA A 193 35.55 -4.21 8.42
N LEU A 194 36.10 -3.99 7.23
CA LEU A 194 37.21 -3.06 7.01
C LEU A 194 36.89 -1.64 7.55
N LEU A 195 35.68 -1.15 7.33
CA LEU A 195 35.25 0.18 7.80
C LEU A 195 35.18 0.26 9.32
N PHE A 196 34.60 -0.76 9.96
CA PHE A 196 34.54 -0.83 11.41
C PHE A 196 35.93 -0.96 12.02
N ASP A 197 36.78 -1.80 11.44
CA ASP A 197 38.18 -1.96 11.89
C ASP A 197 38.94 -0.63 11.76
N ALA A 198 38.73 0.12 10.68
CA ALA A 198 39.34 1.43 10.47
C ALA A 198 38.89 2.45 11.51
N LEU A 199 37.60 2.49 11.82
CA LEU A 199 37.06 3.38 12.85
C LEU A 199 37.60 3.03 14.23
N VAL A 200 37.66 1.74 14.58
CA VAL A 200 38.22 1.28 15.86
C VAL A 200 39.71 1.60 15.95
N SER A 201 40.49 1.43 14.87
CA SER A 201 41.91 1.82 14.83
C SER A 201 42.10 3.33 15.05
N VAL A 202 41.25 4.16 14.44
CA VAL A 202 41.27 5.62 14.64
C VAL A 202 40.89 5.98 16.07
N GLU A 203 39.84 5.38 16.63
CA GLU A 203 39.41 5.60 18.02
C GLU A 203 40.53 5.26 19.02
N GLN A 204 41.20 4.13 18.82
CA GLN A 204 42.34 3.72 19.64
C GLN A 204 43.54 4.67 19.49
N ALA A 205 43.80 5.17 18.28
CA ALA A 205 44.88 6.14 18.04
C ALA A 205 44.61 7.47 18.78
N TYR A 206 43.38 7.97 18.74
CA TYR A 206 42.97 9.15 19.53
C TYR A 206 43.05 8.89 21.03
N GLY A 207 42.58 7.73 21.51
CA GLY A 207 42.64 7.37 22.93
C GLY A 207 44.07 7.19 23.48
N ARG A 208 45.06 6.99 22.62
CA ARG A 208 46.49 6.87 22.96
C ARG A 208 47.30 8.14 22.68
N GLU A 209 46.64 9.23 22.28
CA GLU A 209 47.30 10.49 21.86
C GLU A 209 48.34 10.28 20.74
N ASP A 210 48.10 9.32 19.85
CA ASP A 210 48.99 9.04 18.71
C ASP A 210 48.96 10.24 17.73
N PRO A 211 50.12 10.86 17.41
CA PRO A 211 50.18 11.99 16.48
C PRO A 211 49.68 11.64 15.07
N THR A 212 49.58 10.36 14.71
CA THR A 212 49.06 9.89 13.42
C THR A 212 47.53 9.76 13.37
N ALA A 213 46.81 9.91 14.49
CA ALA A 213 45.36 9.68 14.55
C ALA A 213 44.56 10.51 13.52
N SER A 214 44.90 11.80 13.39
CA SER A 214 44.27 12.69 12.40
C SER A 214 44.55 12.27 10.95
N ALA A 215 45.76 11.77 10.66
CA ALA A 215 46.12 11.29 9.33
C ALA A 215 45.40 9.98 8.97
N ARG A 216 45.21 9.08 9.94
CA ARG A 216 44.41 7.84 9.76
C ARG A 216 42.94 8.16 9.44
N LEU A 217 42.36 9.11 10.17
CA LEU A 217 40.99 9.58 9.92
C LEU A 217 40.86 10.23 8.52
N GLU A 218 41.84 11.05 8.12
CA GLU A 218 41.86 11.66 6.79
C GLU A 218 41.97 10.61 5.68
N ARG A 219 42.80 9.57 5.85
CA ARG A 219 42.90 8.44 4.91
C ARG A 219 41.59 7.66 4.81
N LEU A 220 40.89 7.45 5.91
CA LEU A 220 39.56 6.83 5.93
C LEU A 220 38.53 7.67 5.17
N ILE A 221 38.49 8.99 5.42
CA ILE A 221 37.59 9.91 4.72
C ILE A 221 37.91 9.95 3.23
N ARG A 222 39.19 9.98 2.86
CA ARG A 222 39.66 9.93 1.47
C ARG A 222 39.19 8.65 0.79
N HIS A 223 39.34 7.49 1.44
CA HIS A 223 38.86 6.22 0.91
C HIS A 223 37.35 6.23 0.66
N LEU A 224 36.56 6.70 1.64
CA LEU A 224 35.11 6.83 1.48
C LEU A 224 34.72 7.77 0.34
N ARG A 225 35.42 8.89 0.16
CA ARG A 225 35.18 9.84 -0.95
C ARG A 225 35.50 9.22 -2.32
N VAL A 226 36.50 8.35 -2.40
CA VAL A 226 36.87 7.66 -3.64
C VAL A 226 35.91 6.50 -3.93
N ALA A 227 35.49 5.75 -2.91
CA ALA A 227 34.66 4.56 -3.05
C ALA A 227 33.16 4.87 -3.29
N LEU A 228 32.58 5.86 -2.58
CA LEU A 228 31.13 6.11 -2.58
C LEU A 228 30.53 6.60 -3.92
N PRO A 229 31.16 7.52 -4.68
CA PRO A 229 30.62 7.95 -5.97
C PRO A 229 30.49 6.81 -6.99
N ARG A 230 31.40 5.83 -6.90
CA ARG A 230 31.51 4.71 -7.86
C ARG A 230 30.45 3.64 -7.69
N LEU A 231 29.76 3.64 -6.54
CA LEU A 231 28.56 2.84 -6.31
C LEU A 231 27.31 3.44 -6.98
N ARG A 232 27.37 4.73 -7.35
CA ARG A 232 26.26 5.51 -7.90
C ARG A 232 26.38 5.75 -9.39
N ASP A 233 27.60 5.89 -9.92
CA ASP A 233 27.85 6.21 -11.32
C ASP A 233 28.31 4.98 -12.14
N ALA A 234 27.71 4.79 -13.32
CA ALA A 234 27.97 3.67 -14.22
C ALA A 234 29.27 3.81 -15.05
N GLY A 235 30.03 4.89 -14.88
CA GLY A 235 31.22 5.20 -15.68
C GLY A 235 32.48 5.30 -14.84
N ALA A 236 33.08 4.17 -14.47
CA ALA A 236 34.42 4.16 -13.89
C ALA A 236 35.48 4.07 -15.00
N THR A 237 36.67 4.61 -14.73
CA THR A 237 37.84 4.44 -15.60
C THR A 237 38.86 3.53 -14.95
N LEU A 238 39.75 2.95 -15.74
CA LEU A 238 40.87 2.14 -15.22
C LEU A 238 41.74 2.92 -14.23
N GLY A 239 42.04 4.19 -14.53
CA GLY A 239 42.77 5.08 -13.63
C GLY A 239 42.02 5.32 -12.32
N SER A 240 40.69 5.45 -12.40
CA SER A 240 39.88 5.51 -11.18
C SER A 240 40.04 4.19 -10.40
N GLU A 241 39.83 3.01 -10.98
CA GLU A 241 39.93 1.72 -10.26
C GLU A 241 41.30 1.55 -9.58
N ALA A 242 42.38 2.00 -10.21
CA ALA A 242 43.72 2.02 -9.61
C ALA A 242 43.81 2.95 -8.37
N GLU A 243 43.22 4.15 -8.43
CA GLU A 243 43.15 5.07 -7.28
C GLU A 243 42.37 4.46 -6.10
N LEU A 244 41.32 3.68 -6.39
CA LEU A 244 40.54 2.98 -5.36
C LEU A 244 41.35 1.86 -4.71
N ILE A 245 42.12 1.10 -5.50
CA ILE A 245 43.05 0.08 -4.98
C ILE A 245 44.11 0.74 -4.10
N ALA A 246 44.75 1.81 -4.58
CA ALA A 246 45.75 2.53 -3.81
C ALA A 246 45.20 3.03 -2.48
N SER A 247 44.00 3.63 -2.49
CA SER A 247 43.35 4.11 -1.27
C SER A 247 42.95 2.98 -0.31
N TYR A 248 42.55 1.80 -0.82
CA TYR A 248 42.24 0.63 -0.01
C TYR A 248 43.49 0.07 0.68
N LEU A 249 44.58 -0.10 -0.07
CA LEU A 249 45.84 -0.61 0.46
C LEU A 249 46.45 0.35 1.49
N ASP A 250 46.36 1.66 1.27
CA ASP A 250 46.76 2.65 2.26
C ASP A 250 45.98 2.56 3.57
N LEU A 251 44.68 2.26 3.50
CA LEU A 251 43.84 2.08 4.68
C LEU A 251 44.21 0.79 5.42
N LEU A 252 44.52 -0.29 4.70
CA LEU A 252 45.01 -1.54 5.31
C LEU A 252 46.34 -1.38 6.06
N ARG A 253 47.23 -0.47 5.64
CA ARG A 253 48.49 -0.19 6.36
C ARG A 253 48.24 0.28 7.79
N ASP A 254 47.16 1.03 8.01
CA ASP A 254 46.81 1.59 9.32
C ASP A 254 46.16 0.57 10.27
N LEU A 255 45.76 -0.60 9.75
CA LEU A 255 45.08 -1.68 10.46
C LEU A 255 46.02 -2.77 10.99
N ASN A 256 47.32 -2.45 11.13
CA ASN A 256 48.39 -3.42 11.43
C ASN A 256 48.55 -4.52 10.36
N GLY A 257 48.01 -4.31 9.15
CA GLY A 257 48.26 -5.17 8.00
C GLY A 257 49.62 -4.88 7.36
N ASN A 258 50.17 -5.86 6.65
CA ASN A 258 51.28 -5.66 5.73
C ASN A 258 50.75 -5.76 4.28
N PRO A 259 50.01 -4.74 3.79
CA PRO A 259 49.44 -4.80 2.46
C PRO A 259 50.53 -4.79 1.39
N PRO A 260 50.26 -5.39 0.22
CA PRO A 260 51.22 -5.42 -0.87
C PRO A 260 51.65 -4.01 -1.30
N ALA A 261 52.93 -3.86 -1.65
CA ALA A 261 53.40 -2.68 -2.37
C ALA A 261 52.69 -2.61 -3.74
N PHE A 262 52.04 -1.49 -4.03
CA PHE A 262 51.24 -1.32 -5.24
C PHE A 262 51.99 -0.51 -6.29
N ASP A 263 52.34 -1.16 -7.39
CA ASP A 263 52.95 -0.55 -8.56
C ASP A 263 51.92 -0.42 -9.69
N CYS A 264 51.79 0.76 -10.27
CA CYS A 264 50.75 1.04 -11.24
C CYS A 264 51.33 1.75 -12.47
N GLU A 265 51.27 1.07 -13.61
CA GLU A 265 51.76 1.57 -14.90
C GLU A 265 50.64 1.52 -15.94
N LEU A 266 49.83 2.59 -15.98
CA LEU A 266 48.66 2.67 -16.88
C LEU A 266 48.92 3.40 -18.19
N GLY A 267 49.97 4.22 -18.27
CA GLY A 267 50.25 5.09 -19.41
C GLY A 267 49.02 5.96 -19.81
N PRO A 268 48.81 6.26 -21.11
CA PRO A 268 47.66 7.04 -21.57
C PRO A 268 46.32 6.27 -21.50
N ARG A 269 46.33 4.97 -21.18
CA ARG A 269 45.15 4.10 -21.13
C ARG A 269 44.37 4.20 -19.81
N GLY A 270 44.79 5.06 -18.88
CA GLY A 270 44.07 5.31 -17.64
C GLY A 270 42.62 5.82 -17.84
N ALA A 271 42.30 6.41 -18.99
CA ALA A 271 40.95 6.88 -19.32
C ALA A 271 40.01 5.79 -19.86
N THR A 272 40.49 4.55 -20.06
CA THR A 272 39.67 3.44 -20.56
C THR A 272 38.50 3.19 -19.62
N GLN A 273 37.28 3.13 -20.17
CA GLN A 273 36.07 2.86 -19.41
C GLN A 273 36.02 1.41 -18.95
N LEU A 274 35.63 1.22 -17.70
CA LEU A 274 35.56 -0.08 -17.07
C LEU A 274 34.35 -0.13 -16.13
N PRO A 275 33.69 -1.28 -15.98
CA PRO A 275 32.67 -1.45 -14.95
C PRO A 275 33.25 -1.12 -13.57
N PRO A 276 32.51 -0.41 -12.71
CA PRO A 276 32.99 -0.10 -11.36
C PRO A 276 33.17 -1.39 -10.54
N MET A 277 34.14 -1.34 -9.62
CA MET A 277 34.45 -2.43 -8.68
C MET A 277 34.72 -3.75 -9.38
N LEU A 278 35.68 -3.71 -10.29
CA LEU A 278 36.14 -4.88 -11.02
C LEU A 278 37.49 -5.33 -10.49
N LEU A 279 38.42 -4.40 -10.29
CA LEU A 279 39.78 -4.73 -9.86
C LEU A 279 39.90 -4.80 -8.33
N LEU A 280 39.19 -3.93 -7.59
CA LEU A 280 39.25 -3.92 -6.12
C LEU A 280 38.88 -5.29 -5.48
N PRO A 281 37.81 -5.99 -5.90
CA PRO A 281 37.46 -7.29 -5.32
C PRO A 281 38.56 -8.34 -5.49
N LEU A 282 39.32 -8.30 -6.59
CA LEU A 282 40.45 -9.22 -6.81
C LEU A 282 41.59 -8.95 -5.83
N VAL A 283 41.88 -7.67 -5.54
CA VAL A 283 42.88 -7.28 -4.53
C VAL A 283 42.43 -7.69 -3.12
N GLN A 284 41.17 -7.42 -2.76
CA GLN A 284 40.60 -7.85 -1.47
C GLN A 284 40.70 -9.35 -1.28
N ARG A 285 40.40 -10.11 -2.34
CA ARG A 285 40.51 -11.56 -2.34
C ARG A 285 41.96 -12.03 -2.18
N ALA A 286 42.91 -11.42 -2.88
CA ALA A 286 44.33 -11.76 -2.76
C ALA A 286 44.87 -11.52 -1.33
N VAL A 287 44.54 -10.38 -0.74
CA VAL A 287 44.93 -10.05 0.64
C VAL A 287 44.33 -11.05 1.64
N ARG A 288 43.05 -11.41 1.48
CA ARG A 288 42.35 -12.38 2.35
C ARG A 288 42.93 -13.78 2.25
N LEU A 289 43.31 -14.24 1.06
CA LEU A 289 43.78 -15.61 0.84
C LEU A 289 45.26 -15.80 1.16
N GLY A 290 46.10 -14.78 0.98
CA GLY A 290 47.54 -15.05 0.89
C GLY A 290 48.51 -13.98 1.38
N HIS A 291 48.07 -12.77 1.72
CA HIS A 291 48.96 -11.67 2.14
C HIS A 291 50.18 -11.46 1.19
N PRO A 292 49.94 -11.17 -0.10
CA PRO A 292 51.03 -10.93 -1.06
C PRO A 292 51.87 -9.72 -0.65
N GLY A 293 53.15 -9.73 -0.98
CA GLY A 293 54.10 -8.65 -0.69
C GLY A 293 54.08 -7.54 -1.75
N ARG A 294 53.70 -7.86 -2.98
CA ARG A 294 53.68 -6.95 -4.13
C ARG A 294 52.45 -7.18 -5.01
N CYS A 295 51.88 -6.08 -5.47
CA CYS A 295 50.74 -6.02 -6.38
C CYS A 295 51.11 -5.06 -7.52
N TRP A 296 50.91 -5.46 -8.77
CA TRP A 296 51.14 -4.57 -9.91
C TRP A 296 49.94 -4.54 -10.85
N LEU A 297 49.71 -3.38 -11.46
CA LEU A 297 48.71 -3.17 -12.48
C LEU A 297 49.38 -2.61 -13.74
N SER A 298 49.30 -3.35 -14.84
CA SER A 298 49.86 -2.96 -16.15
C SER A 298 48.87 -3.14 -17.29
N VAL A 299 49.10 -2.45 -18.40
CA VAL A 299 48.22 -2.45 -19.57
C VAL A 299 49.01 -2.64 -20.86
N ASP A 300 49.12 -3.88 -21.32
CA ASP A 300 49.83 -4.27 -22.55
C ASP A 300 48.87 -5.02 -23.49
N GLY A 301 47.99 -4.28 -24.18
CA GLY A 301 46.92 -4.88 -24.98
C GLY A 301 45.71 -5.29 -24.12
N SER A 302 45.94 -6.15 -23.12
CA SER A 302 44.99 -6.52 -22.06
C SER A 302 45.33 -5.83 -20.74
N ILE A 303 44.39 -5.81 -19.80
CA ILE A 303 44.62 -5.27 -18.45
C ILE A 303 45.07 -6.42 -17.55
N THR A 304 46.25 -6.29 -16.92
CA THR A 304 46.83 -7.34 -16.08
C THR A 304 47.00 -6.84 -14.66
N LEU A 305 46.39 -7.54 -13.71
CA LEU A 305 46.57 -7.34 -12.28
C LEU A 305 47.33 -8.54 -11.70
N GLY A 306 48.55 -8.33 -11.22
CA GLY A 306 49.43 -9.40 -10.75
C GLY A 306 49.81 -9.29 -9.27
N PHE A 307 50.13 -10.44 -8.69
CA PHE A 307 50.56 -10.62 -7.30
C PHE A 307 51.78 -11.55 -7.23
N ASP A 308 52.70 -11.27 -6.31
CA ASP A 308 53.92 -12.08 -6.05
C ASP A 308 53.64 -13.33 -5.20
N GLN A 309 52.53 -14.00 -5.48
CA GLN A 309 52.11 -15.18 -4.75
C GLN A 309 51.38 -16.17 -5.66
N GLU A 310 51.62 -17.47 -5.46
CA GLU A 310 50.91 -18.56 -6.15
C GLU A 310 49.61 -18.95 -5.43
N GLY A 311 48.73 -19.67 -6.13
CA GLY A 311 47.54 -20.29 -5.55
C GLY A 311 46.33 -19.37 -5.42
N LEU A 312 46.40 -18.12 -5.90
CA LEU A 312 45.27 -17.18 -5.85
C LEU A 312 44.19 -17.46 -6.92
N CYS A 313 44.32 -18.51 -7.74
CA CYS A 313 43.33 -18.87 -8.79
C CYS A 313 42.25 -19.86 -8.34
N SER A 314 42.04 -20.10 -7.04
CA SER A 314 40.94 -20.97 -6.58
C SER A 314 39.57 -20.50 -7.11
N ASP A 315 38.72 -21.43 -7.53
CA ASP A 315 37.43 -21.10 -8.11
C ASP A 315 36.39 -20.91 -7.00
N ASP A 316 36.35 -19.69 -6.45
CA ASP A 316 35.46 -19.30 -5.36
C ASP A 316 34.24 -18.52 -5.89
N ALA A 317 33.18 -18.43 -5.07
CA ALA A 317 31.96 -17.69 -5.41
C ALA A 317 32.23 -16.22 -5.84
N ASP A 318 33.24 -15.59 -5.23
CA ASP A 318 33.71 -14.24 -5.58
C ASP A 318 34.17 -14.17 -7.05
N LEU A 319 34.99 -15.14 -7.49
CA LEU A 319 35.56 -15.17 -8.84
C LEU A 319 34.50 -15.56 -9.89
N ALA A 320 33.60 -16.47 -9.53
CA ALA A 320 32.47 -16.87 -10.37
C ALA A 320 31.54 -15.68 -10.67
N SER A 321 31.18 -14.90 -9.63
CA SER A 321 30.35 -13.70 -9.76
C SER A 321 31.02 -12.63 -10.66
N LEU A 322 32.33 -12.43 -10.53
CA LEU A 322 33.08 -11.51 -11.40
C LEU A 322 33.11 -11.97 -12.85
N ARG A 323 33.31 -13.28 -13.11
CA ARG A 323 33.27 -13.84 -14.47
C ARG A 323 31.88 -13.69 -15.10
N GLU A 324 30.81 -13.92 -14.35
CA GLU A 324 29.44 -13.75 -14.84
C GLU A 324 29.15 -12.28 -15.23
N ARG A 325 29.57 -11.32 -14.38
CA ARG A 325 29.47 -9.88 -14.68
C ARG A 325 30.23 -9.50 -15.96
N LEU A 326 31.42 -10.06 -16.16
CA LEU A 326 32.25 -9.81 -17.35
C LEU A 326 31.67 -10.46 -18.61
N ALA A 327 31.07 -11.64 -18.50
CA ALA A 327 30.46 -12.35 -19.62
C ALA A 327 29.29 -11.56 -20.22
N VAL A 328 28.49 -10.88 -19.40
CA VAL A 328 27.41 -9.99 -19.86
C VAL A 328 27.94 -8.84 -20.73
N LEU A 329 29.19 -8.43 -20.51
CA LEU A 329 29.87 -7.34 -21.22
C LEU A 329 30.73 -7.84 -22.40
N GLY A 330 30.75 -9.15 -22.68
CA GLY A 330 31.59 -9.75 -23.71
C GLY A 330 33.07 -9.81 -23.37
N ALA A 331 33.45 -9.54 -22.11
CA ALA A 331 34.83 -9.57 -21.63
C ALA A 331 35.16 -10.89 -20.93
N LYS A 332 36.44 -11.26 -20.89
CA LYS A 332 36.92 -12.50 -20.24
C LYS A 332 37.98 -12.22 -19.18
N LEU A 333 37.89 -12.96 -18.07
CA LEU A 333 38.89 -12.97 -17.00
C LEU A 333 39.62 -14.31 -16.99
N VAL A 334 40.91 -14.28 -17.28
CA VAL A 334 41.81 -15.44 -17.21
C VAL A 334 42.69 -15.28 -15.98
N CYS A 335 42.78 -16.34 -15.16
CA CYS A 335 43.68 -16.37 -14.02
C CYS A 335 44.79 -17.37 -14.32
N THR A 336 46.04 -16.94 -14.23
CA THR A 336 47.23 -17.77 -14.41
C THR A 336 48.08 -17.70 -13.15
N SER A 337 48.37 -18.85 -12.54
CA SER A 337 49.24 -18.95 -11.36
C SER A 337 50.41 -19.87 -11.66
N GLY A 338 51.62 -19.43 -11.36
CA GLY A 338 52.86 -20.20 -11.53
C GLY A 338 54.12 -19.33 -11.44
N ASN A 339 55.26 -19.97 -11.20
CA ASN A 339 56.57 -19.33 -11.04
C ASN A 339 56.62 -18.28 -9.91
N GLY A 340 55.97 -18.55 -8.78
CA GLY A 340 55.93 -17.66 -7.62
C GLY A 340 54.94 -16.50 -7.72
N ARG A 341 54.12 -16.43 -8.78
CA ARG A 341 53.20 -15.31 -9.02
C ARG A 341 51.82 -15.76 -9.50
N THR A 342 50.83 -14.89 -9.32
CA THR A 342 49.48 -15.04 -9.91
C THR A 342 49.09 -13.78 -10.64
N GLU A 343 48.62 -13.93 -11.86
CA GLU A 343 48.20 -12.84 -12.75
C GLU A 343 46.74 -13.04 -13.16
N PHE A 344 45.96 -11.98 -13.01
CA PHE A 344 44.59 -11.86 -13.50
C PHE A 344 44.59 -11.01 -14.75
N ILE A 345 44.30 -11.64 -15.89
CA ILE A 345 44.32 -11.01 -17.21
C ILE A 345 42.87 -10.76 -17.64
N LEU A 346 42.56 -9.49 -17.89
CA LEU A 346 41.28 -9.03 -18.41
C LEU A 346 41.38 -8.71 -19.89
N ASP A 347 40.64 -9.48 -20.67
CA ASP A 347 40.47 -9.29 -22.10
C ASP A 347 39.15 -8.57 -22.35
N LEU A 348 39.23 -7.30 -22.73
CA LEU A 348 38.07 -6.46 -23.04
C LEU A 348 37.81 -6.51 -24.55
N PRO A 349 36.55 -6.65 -25.00
CA PRO A 349 36.23 -6.54 -26.42
C PRO A 349 36.61 -5.13 -26.92
N ALA A 350 37.21 -5.10 -28.12
CA ALA A 350 37.73 -3.89 -28.77
C ALA A 350 36.66 -2.84 -29.09
#